data_AF-D0NY95-F1
#
_entry.id   AF-D0NY95-F1
#
_cell.length_a   1.000
_cell.length_b   1.000
_cell.length_c   1.000
_cell.angle_alpha   90.00
_cell.angle_beta   90.00
_cell.angle_gamma   90.00
#
_symmetry.space_group_name_H-M   'P 1'
#
loop_
_entity.id
_entity.type
_entity.pdbx_description
1 polymer ?
#
loop_
_entity_poly.entity_id
_entity_poly.type
_entity_poly.pdbx_seq_one_letter_code
_entity_poly.pdbx_strand_id
1 'polypeptide(L)'
;MVVLGPSFSGKNNLCMFILKHSPHELYEYLREKLEGFITFADPDSPPKVDQVRHTPLSSNKPELVIIDDYSNDKLLQKIIFSHYYTRGRHLKLSTIFPSHSYFATDKMIRLNLEYVAILKANSKRDLHMVVKDFNIKGVDERSIVYYYNKATERKGQMLFVDSVKGQIRYNFDRPIDIEQ
;
A
#
# COMPACT_ATOMS: atom_id res chain seq x y z
N MET A 1 -5.10 -6.84 3.99
CA MET A 1 -4.68 -5.47 4.36
C MET A 1 -3.95 -4.88 3.18
N VAL A 2 -4.09 -3.58 2.91
CA VAL A 2 -3.39 -2.90 1.83
C VAL A 2 -2.44 -1.89 2.43
N VAL A 3 -1.18 -1.98 2.02
CA VAL A 3 -0.08 -1.17 2.52
C VAL A 3 0.27 -0.13 1.45
N LEU A 4 0.21 1.15 1.78
CA LEU A 4 0.34 2.25 0.81
C LEU A 4 1.56 3.11 1.15
N GLY A 5 2.44 3.25 0.15
CA GLY A 5 3.65 4.06 0.20
C GLY A 5 3.45 5.49 -0.32
N PRO A 6 4.54 6.25 -0.53
CA PRO A 6 4.49 7.70 -0.71
C PRO A 6 3.58 8.17 -1.86
N SER A 7 2.70 9.13 -1.58
CA SER A 7 1.66 9.61 -2.50
C SER A 7 1.99 11.00 -3.06
N PHE A 8 2.43 11.06 -4.32
CA PHE A 8 2.48 12.33 -5.06
C PHE A 8 1.19 12.52 -5.85
N SER A 9 0.10 12.78 -5.13
CA SER A 9 -1.23 12.99 -5.72
C SER A 9 -1.27 14.26 -6.58
N GLY A 10 -1.12 14.09 -7.89
CA GLY A 10 -1.43 15.06 -8.93
C GLY A 10 -1.67 14.33 -10.25
N LYS A 11 -2.96 14.19 -10.62
CA LYS A 11 -3.51 13.48 -11.79
C LYS A 11 -2.49 13.18 -12.92
N ASN A 12 -2.17 11.88 -13.09
CA ASN A 12 -1.87 11.13 -14.32
C ASN A 12 -1.08 9.88 -13.90
N ASN A 13 -1.70 8.70 -13.83
CA ASN A 13 -1.01 7.51 -13.32
C ASN A 13 -0.94 6.41 -14.40
N LEU A 14 0.26 6.21 -14.97
CA LEU A 14 0.66 4.91 -15.48
C LEU A 14 0.62 3.93 -14.30
N CYS A 15 -0.03 2.79 -14.46
CA CYS A 15 -0.15 1.77 -13.40
C CYS A 15 0.73 0.58 -13.78
N MET A 16 1.70 0.21 -12.95
CA MET A 16 2.56 -0.94 -13.15
C MET A 16 2.26 -2.02 -12.13
N PHE A 17 2.01 -3.24 -12.58
CA PHE A 17 1.80 -4.40 -11.72
C PHE A 17 3.04 -5.31 -11.72
N ILE A 18 3.54 -5.64 -10.53
CA ILE A 18 4.56 -6.64 -10.29
C ILE A 18 3.85 -7.82 -9.63
N LEU A 19 3.71 -8.94 -10.33
CA LEU A 19 2.84 -10.07 -9.94
C LEU A 19 3.67 -11.31 -9.69
N LYS A 20 3.34 -12.14 -8.70
CA LYS A 20 4.05 -13.43 -8.47
C LYS A 20 3.41 -14.60 -9.21
N HIS A 21 2.13 -14.88 -9.01
CA HIS A 21 1.38 -15.87 -9.79
C HIS A 21 -0.08 -15.41 -9.93
N SER A 22 -0.47 -15.05 -11.15
CA SER A 22 -1.69 -14.30 -11.40
C SER A 22 -2.88 -15.20 -11.79
N PRO A 23 -4.08 -15.04 -11.20
CA PRO A 23 -5.31 -15.50 -11.85
C PRO A 23 -5.55 -14.69 -13.14
N HIS A 24 -5.58 -15.37 -14.28
CA HIS A 24 -5.48 -14.75 -15.61
C HIS A 24 -6.53 -13.65 -15.90
N GLU A 25 -7.80 -13.85 -15.52
CA GLU A 25 -8.91 -13.08 -16.11
C GLU A 25 -8.91 -11.56 -15.80
N LEU A 26 -8.68 -11.16 -14.55
CA LEU A 26 -8.72 -9.74 -14.18
C LEU A 26 -7.58 -8.95 -14.84
N TYR A 27 -6.37 -9.50 -14.84
CA TYR A 27 -5.22 -8.77 -15.38
C TYR A 27 -5.19 -8.78 -16.90
N GLU A 28 -5.70 -9.83 -17.56
CA GLU A 28 -5.96 -9.77 -19.00
C GLU A 28 -6.99 -8.69 -19.32
N TYR A 29 -8.08 -8.61 -18.55
CA TYR A 29 -9.07 -7.53 -18.70
C TYR A 29 -8.44 -6.15 -18.50
N LEU A 30 -7.62 -5.95 -17.46
CA LEU A 30 -6.91 -4.68 -17.24
C LEU A 30 -5.94 -4.37 -18.37
N ARG A 31 -5.22 -5.36 -18.89
CA ARG A 31 -4.31 -5.20 -20.03
C ARG A 31 -5.06 -4.77 -21.28
N GLU A 32 -6.21 -5.39 -21.55
CA GLU A 32 -7.06 -5.04 -22.69
C GLU A 32 -7.64 -3.62 -22.55
N LYS A 33 -8.12 -3.24 -21.36
CA LYS A 33 -8.79 -1.94 -21.16
C LYS A 33 -7.85 -0.76 -20.97
N LEU A 34 -6.65 -1.00 -20.44
CA LEU A 34 -5.69 0.07 -20.14
C LEU A 34 -4.56 0.15 -21.15
N GLU A 35 -4.38 -0.87 -22.00
CA GLU A 35 -3.41 -0.88 -23.11
C GLU A 35 -2.02 -0.34 -22.68
N GLY A 36 -1.46 0.64 -23.40
CA GLY A 36 -0.16 1.24 -23.12
C GLY A 36 -0.07 2.05 -21.82
N PHE A 37 -1.15 2.15 -21.04
CA PHE A 37 -1.16 2.79 -19.71
C PHE A 37 -0.86 1.81 -18.57
N ILE A 38 -0.70 0.51 -18.86
CA ILE A 38 -0.36 -0.52 -17.88
C ILE A 38 0.84 -1.35 -18.32
N THR A 39 1.77 -1.59 -17.40
CA THR A 39 2.90 -2.51 -17.60
C THR A 39 2.80 -3.66 -16.60
N PHE A 40 2.97 -4.89 -17.09
CA PHE A 40 3.09 -6.08 -16.25
C PHE A 40 4.54 -6.54 -16.25
N ALA A 41 5.15 -6.65 -15.06
CA ALA A 41 6.50 -7.18 -14.92
C ALA A 41 6.50 -8.72 -14.98
N ASP A 42 7.64 -9.27 -15.38
CA ASP A 42 7.92 -10.70 -15.27
C ASP A 42 7.93 -11.11 -13.77
N PRO A 43 7.08 -12.07 -13.36
CA PRO A 43 7.03 -12.58 -11.98
C PRO A 43 8.36 -13.12 -11.47
N ASP A 44 9.14 -13.74 -12.36
CA ASP A 44 10.39 -14.41 -12.02
C ASP A 44 11.56 -13.42 -11.95
N SER A 45 11.37 -12.21 -12.50
CA SER A 45 12.38 -11.15 -12.48
C SER A 45 11.77 -9.78 -12.14
N PRO A 46 11.33 -9.55 -10.88
CA PRO A 46 10.78 -8.28 -10.47
C PRO A 46 11.77 -7.13 -10.69
N PRO A 47 11.38 -6.02 -11.33
CA PRO A 47 12.28 -4.92 -11.62
C PRO A 47 12.71 -4.21 -10.34
N LYS A 48 13.92 -3.64 -10.36
CA LYS A 48 14.37 -2.74 -9.31
C LYS A 48 13.67 -1.38 -9.43
N VAL A 49 13.59 -0.65 -8.32
CA VAL A 49 12.94 0.67 -8.26
C VAL A 49 13.45 1.66 -9.31
N ASP A 50 14.73 1.58 -9.69
CA ASP A 50 15.35 2.48 -10.68
C ASP A 50 15.03 2.10 -12.15
N GLN A 51 14.42 0.94 -12.37
CA GLN A 51 14.14 0.37 -13.70
C GLN A 51 12.66 0.45 -14.09
N VAL A 52 11.78 0.76 -13.13
CA VAL A 52 10.32 0.66 -13.27
C VAL A 52 9.69 1.87 -13.98
N ARG A 53 10.37 3.01 -13.97
CA ARG A 53 9.80 4.28 -14.42
C ARG A 53 9.89 4.41 -15.94
N HIS A 54 8.76 4.69 -16.59
CA HIS A 54 8.68 4.84 -18.04
C HIS A 54 8.62 6.30 -18.52
N THR A 55 8.07 7.20 -17.70
CA THR A 55 8.00 8.63 -18.02
C THR A 55 9.26 9.37 -17.57
N PRO A 56 9.80 10.32 -18.37
CA PRO A 56 10.93 11.14 -17.94
C PRO A 56 10.64 11.84 -16.61
N LEU A 57 11.62 11.88 -15.70
CA LEU A 57 11.45 12.54 -14.39
C LEU A 57 11.13 14.03 -14.54
N SER A 58 11.65 14.67 -15.60
CA SER A 58 11.36 16.06 -15.98
C SER A 58 9.89 16.34 -16.27
N SER A 59 9.10 15.32 -16.63
CA SER A 59 7.65 15.48 -16.85
C SER A 59 6.86 15.76 -15.57
N ASN A 60 7.48 15.56 -14.40
CA ASN A 60 6.86 15.73 -13.09
C ASN A 60 5.61 14.85 -12.85
N LYS A 61 5.33 13.87 -13.73
CA LYS A 61 4.17 12.98 -13.63
C LYS A 61 4.46 11.81 -12.67
N PRO A 62 3.55 11.52 -11.72
CA PRO A 62 3.67 10.34 -10.87
C PRO A 62 3.38 9.05 -11.64
N GLU A 63 3.91 7.92 -11.17
CA GLU A 63 3.52 6.59 -11.63
C GLU A 63 3.14 5.73 -10.43
N LEU A 64 2.19 4.83 -10.63
CA LEU A 64 1.69 3.93 -9.60
C LEU A 64 2.30 2.54 -9.81
N VAL A 65 2.92 1.98 -8.78
CA VAL A 65 3.42 0.60 -8.75
C VAL A 65 2.56 -0.21 -7.79
N ILE A 66 2.09 -1.37 -8.23
CA ILE A 66 1.32 -2.31 -7.43
C ILE A 66 2.12 -3.62 -7.39
N ILE A 67 2.58 -4.00 -6.20
CA ILE A 67 3.32 -5.24 -5.97
C ILE A 67 2.32 -6.23 -5.40
N ASP A 68 1.85 -7.18 -6.21
CA ASP A 68 0.77 -8.10 -5.85
C ASP A 68 1.27 -9.53 -5.68
N ASP A 69 0.65 -10.27 -4.75
CA ASP A 69 0.96 -11.67 -4.44
C ASP A 69 2.42 -11.96 -3.93
N TYR A 70 3.16 -10.94 -3.48
CA TYR A 70 4.50 -11.10 -2.89
C TYR A 70 4.55 -11.01 -1.35
N SER A 71 3.40 -11.07 -0.69
CA SER A 71 3.29 -10.88 0.77
C SER A 71 4.07 -11.92 1.60
N ASN A 72 4.34 -13.09 1.02
CA ASN A 72 5.09 -14.17 1.63
C ASN A 72 6.60 -14.17 1.28
N ASP A 73 7.04 -13.43 0.25
CA ASP A 73 8.45 -13.40 -0.19
C ASP A 73 9.31 -12.44 0.62
N LYS A 74 9.76 -12.89 1.80
CA LYS A 74 10.56 -12.06 2.72
C LYS A 74 11.88 -11.57 2.11
N LEU A 75 12.51 -12.40 1.28
CA LEU A 75 13.75 -12.01 0.60
C LEU A 75 13.49 -10.83 -0.34
N LEU A 76 12.56 -10.98 -1.29
CA LEU A 76 12.23 -9.92 -2.26
C LEU A 76 11.70 -8.66 -1.58
N GLN A 77 10.90 -8.80 -0.52
CA GLN A 77 10.48 -7.66 0.29
C GLN A 77 11.67 -6.87 0.84
N LYS A 78 12.67 -7.56 1.38
CA LYS A 78 13.85 -6.94 1.96
C LYS A 78 14.77 -6.32 0.91
N ILE A 79 15.09 -7.05 -0.16
CA ILE A 79 16.16 -6.66 -1.10
C ILE A 79 15.69 -5.86 -2.32
N ILE A 80 14.39 -5.93 -2.66
CA ILE A 80 13.82 -5.23 -3.82
C ILE A 80 12.70 -4.29 -3.38
N PHE A 81 11.64 -4.80 -2.76
CA PHE A 81 10.42 -4.01 -2.56
C PHE A 81 10.58 -2.91 -1.51
N SER A 82 11.42 -3.09 -0.49
CA SER A 82 11.78 -2.03 0.47
C SER A 82 12.34 -0.77 -0.20
N HIS A 83 13.00 -0.91 -1.36
CA HIS A 83 13.55 0.22 -2.11
C HIS A 83 12.45 1.08 -2.75
N TYR A 84 11.30 0.50 -3.09
CA TYR A 84 10.15 1.26 -3.59
C TYR A 84 9.60 2.22 -2.52
N TYR A 85 9.60 1.81 -1.26
CA TYR A 85 9.12 2.62 -0.14
C TYR A 85 10.13 3.67 0.34
N THR A 86 11.43 3.35 0.27
CA THR A 86 12.50 4.27 0.72
C THR A 86 12.96 5.25 -0.35
N ARG A 87 13.06 4.80 -1.61
CA ARG A 87 13.62 5.58 -2.73
C ARG A 87 12.58 5.98 -3.78
N GLY A 88 11.46 5.26 -3.88
CA GLY A 88 10.44 5.50 -4.91
C GLY A 88 9.93 6.95 -4.94
N ARG A 89 9.88 7.63 -3.78
CA ARG A 89 9.50 9.04 -3.69
C ARG A 89 10.38 9.97 -4.54
N HIS A 90 11.69 9.72 -4.62
CA HIS A 90 12.61 10.52 -5.43
C HIS A 90 12.40 10.29 -6.94
N LEU A 91 11.76 9.18 -7.29
CA LEU A 91 11.40 8.81 -8.66
C LEU A 91 9.92 9.09 -8.95
N LYS A 92 9.20 9.80 -8.07
CA LYS A 92 7.75 10.05 -8.17
C LYS A 92 6.93 8.79 -8.39
N LEU A 93 7.30 7.73 -7.69
CA LEU A 93 6.57 6.48 -7.66
C LEU A 93 5.71 6.43 -6.41
N SER A 94 4.43 6.16 -6.59
CA SER A 94 3.53 5.72 -5.52
C SER A 94 3.44 4.21 -5.54
N THR A 95 3.49 3.57 -4.37
CA THR A 95 3.56 2.10 -4.29
C THR A 95 2.42 1.54 -3.45
N ILE A 96 1.76 0.51 -3.94
CA ILE A 96 0.75 -0.28 -3.24
C ILE A 96 1.26 -1.70 -3.07
N PHE A 97 1.14 -2.25 -1.87
CA PHE A 97 1.50 -3.63 -1.55
C PHE A 97 0.36 -4.29 -0.78
N PRO A 98 -0.48 -5.11 -1.43
CA PRO A 98 -1.42 -5.96 -0.72
C PRO A 98 -0.66 -6.97 0.15
N SER A 99 -0.96 -6.98 1.45
CA SER A 99 -0.34 -7.90 2.41
C SER A 99 -1.39 -8.62 3.25
N HIS A 100 -1.10 -9.88 3.58
CA HIS A 100 -1.93 -10.66 4.50
C HIS A 100 -1.72 -10.26 5.96
N SER A 101 -0.52 -9.80 6.36
CA SER A 101 -0.23 -9.43 7.75
C SER A 101 0.72 -8.24 7.80
N TYR A 102 0.34 -7.23 8.60
CA TYR A 102 1.20 -6.08 8.89
C TYR A 102 2.44 -6.54 9.61
N PHE A 103 2.27 -7.38 10.63
CA PHE A 103 3.36 -7.98 11.38
C PHE A 103 4.40 -8.67 10.48
N ALA A 104 3.93 -9.42 9.49
CA ALA A 104 4.82 -10.20 8.63
C ALA A 104 5.48 -9.40 7.51
N THR A 105 4.91 -8.26 7.07
CA THR A 105 5.53 -7.39 6.04
C THR A 105 6.90 -6.91 6.50
N ASP A 106 7.90 -6.77 5.62
CA ASP A 106 9.25 -6.32 6.02
C ASP A 106 9.25 -4.97 6.77
N LYS A 107 10.14 -4.81 7.76
CA LYS A 107 10.20 -3.62 8.62
C LYS A 107 10.46 -2.34 7.84
N MET A 108 11.32 -2.38 6.82
CA MET A 108 11.64 -1.21 6.01
C MET A 108 10.44 -0.75 5.19
N ILE A 109 9.58 -1.67 4.75
CA ILE A 109 8.32 -1.32 4.08
C ILE A 109 7.42 -0.60 5.08
N ARG A 110 7.16 -1.19 6.26
CA ARG A 110 6.22 -0.68 7.27
C ARG A 110 6.56 0.71 7.81
N LEU A 111 7.83 0.94 8.12
CA LEU A 111 8.25 2.22 8.71
C LEU A 111 8.30 3.38 7.68
N ASN A 112 8.15 3.09 6.39
CA ASN A 112 8.15 4.09 5.32
C ASN A 112 6.76 4.25 4.67
N LEU A 113 5.69 3.88 5.40
CA LEU A 113 4.32 4.02 4.94
C LEU A 113 3.73 5.38 5.28
N GLU A 114 2.95 5.90 4.34
CA GLU A 114 2.10 7.06 4.57
C GLU A 114 0.66 6.64 4.92
N TYR A 115 0.21 5.50 4.41
CA TYR A 115 -1.13 5.00 4.69
C TYR A 115 -1.20 3.49 4.85
N VAL A 116 -2.18 3.04 5.61
CA VAL A 116 -2.56 1.62 5.71
C VAL A 116 -4.08 1.51 5.62
N ALA A 117 -4.55 0.69 4.69
CA ALA A 117 -5.96 0.32 4.54
C ALA A 117 -6.20 -1.08 5.11
N ILE A 118 -6.96 -1.16 6.21
CA ILE A 118 -7.22 -2.41 6.94
C ILE A 118 -8.64 -2.89 6.63
N LEU A 119 -8.77 -3.73 5.60
CA LEU A 119 -10.04 -4.39 5.25
C LEU A 119 -10.33 -5.59 6.17
N LYS A 120 -9.28 -6.33 6.52
CA LYS A 120 -9.32 -7.47 7.42
C LYS A 120 -7.95 -7.60 8.08
N ALA A 121 -7.93 -7.57 9.41
CA ALA A 121 -6.77 -7.92 10.20
C ALA A 121 -6.80 -9.42 10.52
N ASN A 122 -5.66 -10.09 10.35
CA ASN A 122 -5.54 -11.50 10.70
C ASN A 122 -5.38 -11.69 12.22
N SER A 123 -4.90 -10.66 12.92
CA SER A 123 -4.65 -10.70 14.35
C SER A 123 -4.77 -9.32 14.99
N LYS A 124 -5.05 -9.28 16.31
CA LYS A 124 -4.91 -8.04 17.10
C LYS A 124 -3.48 -7.49 17.08
N ARG A 125 -2.49 -8.37 16.94
CA ARG A 125 -1.08 -8.01 16.82
C ARG A 125 -0.81 -7.09 15.63
N ASP A 126 -1.45 -7.33 14.49
CA ASP A 126 -1.32 -6.44 13.32
C ASP A 126 -1.78 -5.03 13.68
N LEU A 127 -2.97 -4.90 14.29
CA LEU A 127 -3.54 -3.61 14.70
C LEU A 127 -2.66 -2.88 15.71
N HIS A 128 -2.18 -3.57 16.73
CA HIS A 128 -1.33 -2.96 17.76
C HIS A 128 0.00 -2.47 17.16
N MET A 129 0.56 -3.20 16.20
CA MET A 129 1.79 -2.78 15.54
C MET A 129 1.56 -1.60 14.59
N VAL A 130 0.41 -1.52 13.91
CA VAL A 130 0.03 -0.32 13.15
C VAL A 130 -0.02 0.91 14.05
N VAL A 131 -0.64 0.82 15.23
CA VAL A 131 -0.69 1.94 16.19
C VAL A 131 0.71 2.39 16.60
N LYS A 132 1.62 1.45 16.89
CA LYS A 132 2.99 1.76 17.28
C LYS A 132 3.80 2.41 16.16
N ASP A 133 3.68 1.90 14.93
CA ASP A 133 4.44 2.39 13.79
C ASP A 133 3.93 3.77 13.32
N PHE A 134 2.61 4.02 13.38
CA PHE A 134 2.01 5.29 12.92
C PHE A 134 1.90 6.36 14.01
N ASN A 135 1.81 5.96 15.27
CA ASN A 135 1.75 6.84 16.44
C ASN A 135 0.71 7.99 16.31
N ILE A 136 -0.50 7.66 15.86
CA ILE A 136 -1.59 8.63 15.69
C ILE A 136 -2.08 9.11 17.07
N LYS A 137 -2.09 10.43 17.29
CA LYS A 137 -2.50 11.03 18.58
C LYS A 137 -3.93 10.60 18.95
N GLY A 138 -4.11 10.12 20.19
CA GLY A 138 -5.40 9.66 20.71
C GLY A 138 -5.82 8.25 20.25
N VAL A 139 -5.02 7.59 19.42
CA VAL A 139 -5.26 6.20 19.04
C VAL A 139 -4.34 5.28 19.85
N ASP A 140 -4.94 4.36 20.60
CA ASP A 140 -4.22 3.35 21.37
C ASP A 140 -4.62 1.93 20.94
N GLU A 141 -4.04 0.92 21.58
CA GLU A 141 -4.31 -0.49 21.26
C GLU A 141 -5.79 -0.88 21.46
N ARG A 142 -6.53 -0.18 22.33
CA ARG A 142 -7.95 -0.46 22.57
C ARG A 142 -8.83 0.26 21.55
N SER A 143 -8.59 1.55 21.32
CA SER A 143 -9.39 2.36 20.42
C SER A 143 -9.23 1.93 18.96
N ILE A 144 -8.03 1.49 18.54
CA ILE A 144 -7.85 0.95 17.18
C ILE A 144 -8.71 -0.29 16.92
N VAL A 145 -8.86 -1.19 17.90
CA VAL A 145 -9.67 -2.40 17.76
C VAL A 145 -11.15 -2.02 17.66
N TYR A 146 -11.59 -1.06 18.47
CA TYR A 146 -12.96 -0.51 18.41
C TYR A 146 -13.26 0.08 17.03
N TYR A 147 -12.42 1.01 16.56
CA TYR A 147 -12.63 1.66 15.27
C TYR A 147 -12.50 0.71 14.10
N TYR A 148 -11.58 -0.27 14.17
CA TYR A 148 -11.47 -1.32 13.16
C TYR A 148 -12.76 -2.14 13.05
N ASN A 149 -13.30 -2.62 14.17
CA ASN A 149 -14.53 -3.42 14.17
C ASN A 149 -15.72 -2.61 13.60
N LYS A 150 -15.83 -1.34 13.98
CA LYS A 150 -16.88 -0.44 13.47
C LYS A 150 -16.69 -0.12 11.98
N ALA A 151 -15.46 0.10 11.55
CA ALA A 151 -15.14 0.41 10.15
C ALA A 151 -15.29 -0.79 9.20
N THR A 152 -15.20 -2.01 9.72
CA THR A 152 -15.23 -3.26 8.92
C THR A 152 -16.49 -4.09 9.17
N GLU A 153 -17.52 -3.50 9.79
CA GLU A 153 -18.81 -4.15 10.08
C GLU A 153 -19.46 -4.71 8.81
N ARG A 154 -19.32 -4.01 7.68
CA ARG A 154 -19.80 -4.47 6.37
C ARG A 154 -18.64 -4.90 5.48
N LYS A 155 -18.86 -6.00 4.75
CA LYS A 155 -17.90 -6.51 3.76
C LYS A 155 -17.52 -5.41 2.75
N GLY A 156 -16.23 -5.26 2.50
CA GLY A 156 -15.69 -4.28 1.55
C GLY A 156 -15.38 -2.91 2.17
N GLN A 157 -15.74 -2.68 3.43
CA GLN A 157 -15.32 -1.48 4.15
C GLN A 157 -13.94 -1.67 4.80
N MET A 158 -13.29 -0.57 5.16
CA MET A 158 -11.96 -0.57 5.77
C MET A 158 -11.78 0.52 6.81
N LEU A 159 -10.91 0.24 7.78
CA LEU A 159 -10.27 1.29 8.56
C LEU A 159 -9.05 1.80 7.78
N PHE A 160 -8.99 3.11 7.55
CA PHE A 160 -7.89 3.74 6.85
C PHE A 160 -7.06 4.57 7.82
N VAL A 161 -5.77 4.28 7.91
CA VAL A 161 -4.81 4.99 8.74
C VAL A 161 -4.02 5.94 7.85
N ASP A 162 -3.96 7.21 8.24
CA ASP A 162 -3.38 8.31 7.48
C ASP A 162 -2.37 9.06 8.33
N SER A 163 -1.07 8.76 8.16
CA SER A 163 -0.01 9.45 8.91
C SER A 163 0.21 10.88 8.40
N VAL A 164 -0.11 11.15 7.12
CA VAL A 164 0.10 12.47 6.51
C VAL A 164 -0.76 13.53 7.20
N LYS A 165 -1.99 13.19 7.55
CA LYS A 165 -2.87 14.08 8.35
C LYS A 165 -2.96 13.71 9.83
N GLY A 166 -2.25 12.67 10.26
CA GLY A 166 -2.25 12.23 11.66
C GLY A 166 -3.63 11.80 12.15
N GLN A 167 -4.38 11.02 11.36
CA GLN A 167 -5.76 10.63 11.68
C GLN A 167 -6.07 9.19 11.22
N ILE A 168 -7.25 8.70 11.63
CA ILE A 168 -7.86 7.49 11.09
C ILE A 168 -9.20 7.85 10.45
N ARG A 169 -9.63 7.07 9.46
CA ARG A 169 -10.84 7.30 8.66
C ARG A 169 -11.65 6.02 8.49
N TYR A 170 -12.97 6.16 8.42
CA TYR A 170 -13.83 5.16 7.82
C TYR A 170 -13.69 5.25 6.31
N ASN A 171 -13.20 4.19 5.67
CA ASN A 171 -12.88 4.17 4.24
C ASN A 171 -11.95 5.33 3.84
N PHE A 172 -12.11 5.90 2.64
CA PHE A 172 -11.15 6.88 2.12
C PHE A 172 -11.37 8.31 2.63
N ASP A 173 -12.61 8.70 2.91
CA ASP A 173 -13.03 10.11 2.90
C ASP A 173 -13.64 10.60 4.21
N ARG A 174 -13.96 9.71 5.15
CA ARG A 174 -14.64 10.07 6.40
C ARG A 174 -13.70 9.95 7.61
N PRO A 175 -13.07 11.05 8.07
CA PRO A 175 -12.32 11.06 9.33
C PRO A 175 -13.14 10.57 10.51
N ILE A 176 -12.46 9.99 11.49
CA ILE A 176 -13.03 9.60 12.78
C ILE A 176 -12.64 10.66 13.79
N ASP A 177 -13.64 11.26 14.44
CA ASP A 177 -13.41 12.10 15.61
C ASP A 177 -12.96 11.23 16.77
N ILE A 178 -11.68 11.35 17.13
CA ILE A 178 -11.10 10.65 18.26
C ILE A 178 -11.46 11.47 19.50
N GLU A 179 -12.43 11.00 20.28
CA GLU A 179 -12.72 11.57 21.61
C GLU A 179 -11.41 11.56 22.43
N GLN A 180 -10.99 12.74 22.90
CA GLN A 180 -9.78 12.93 23.69
C GLN A 180 -10.00 12.59 25.17
#